data_AF-A0A645GNE7-F1
#
_entry.id   AF-A0A645GNE7-F1
#
_cell.length_a   1.000
_cell.length_b   1.000
_cell.length_c   1.000
_cell.angle_alpha   90.00
_cell.angle_beta   90.00
_cell.angle_gamma   90.00
#
_symmetry.space_group_name_H-M   'P 1'
#
loop_
_entity.id
_entity.type
_entity.pdbx_description
1 polymer ?
#
loop_
_entity_poly.entity_id
_entity_poly.type
_entity_poly.pdbx_seq_one_letter_code
_entity_poly.pdbx_strand_id
1 'polypeptide(L)' 'MSYDDGNTWPGEKYILLDEYDGRGYSCITSVNDSTIGILYESSQADIVFQTVRLEEIL' A
#
# COMPACT_ATOMS: atom_id res chain seq x y z
N MET A 1 -8.45 -2.25 0.39
CA MET A 1 -9.25 -1.31 -0.42
C MET A 1 -10.66 -1.29 0.13
N SER A 2 -11.28 -0.13 0.19
CA SER A 2 -12.70 0.03 0.54
C SER A 2 -13.42 0.62 -0.69
N TYR A 3 -14.67 0.20 -0.90
CA TYR A 3 -15.54 0.66 -1.99
C TYR A 3 -16.77 1.42 -1.48
N ASP A 4 -16.84 1.65 -0.18
CA ASP A 4 -17.99 2.23 0.53
C ASP A 4 -17.53 3.31 1.51
N ASP A 5 -16.58 4.14 1.08
CA ASP A 5 -16.03 5.27 1.82
C ASP A 5 -15.47 4.91 3.21
N GLY A 6 -14.88 3.71 3.33
CA GLY A 6 -14.21 3.24 4.53
C GLY A 6 -15.12 2.52 5.53
N ASN A 7 -16.38 2.26 5.20
CA ASN A 7 -17.29 1.51 6.08
C ASN A 7 -16.93 0.02 6.17
N THR A 8 -16.46 -0.57 5.07
CA THR A 8 -15.99 -1.96 5.04
C THR A 8 -14.65 -2.11 4.31
N TRP A 9 -13.88 -3.09 4.77
CA TRP A 9 -12.57 -3.46 4.24
C TRP A 9 -12.56 -4.97 4.00
N PRO A 10 -12.86 -5.45 2.78
CA PRO A 10 -12.94 -6.88 2.51
C PRO A 10 -11.59 -7.57 2.72
N GLY A 11 -11.60 -8.76 3.34
CA GLY A 11 -10.40 -9.53 3.69
C GLY A 11 -9.61 -10.09 2.51
N GLU A 12 -10.07 -9.92 1.27
CA GLU A 12 -9.32 -10.31 0.07
C GLU A 12 -8.68 -9.11 -0.64
N LYS A 13 -8.93 -7.88 -0.15
CA LYS A 13 -8.55 -6.62 -0.81
C LYS A 13 -7.42 -5.93 -0.07
N TYR A 14 -6.36 -6.67 0.26
CA TYR A 14 -5.11 -6.15 0.82
C TYR A 14 -3.91 -6.86 0.19
N ILE A 15 -2.76 -6.21 0.27
CA ILE A 15 -1.47 -6.78 -0.13
C ILE A 15 -0.48 -6.58 1.02
N LEU A 16 0.30 -7.61 1.33
CA LEU A 16 1.41 -7.53 2.27
C LEU A 16 2.67 -7.13 1.50
N LEU A 17 3.25 -5.98 1.85
CA LEU A 17 4.43 -5.43 1.17
C LEU A 17 5.73 -5.72 1.94
N ASP A 18 5.66 -5.77 3.26
CA ASP A 18 6.81 -6.00 4.14
C ASP A 18 6.34 -6.69 5.42
N GLU A 19 6.89 -7.87 5.71
CA GLU A 19 6.49 -8.72 6.85
C GLU A 19 7.40 -8.55 8.08
N TYR A 20 8.54 -7.87 7.93
CA TYR A 20 9.57 -7.76 8.97
C TYR A 20 9.51 -6.41 9.71
N ASP A 21 10.35 -6.28 10.73
CA ASP A 21 10.39 -5.10 11.60
C ASP A 21 10.89 -3.83 10.89
N GLY A 22 10.30 -2.69 11.24
CA GLY A 22 10.58 -1.38 10.66
C GLY A 22 9.98 -0.26 11.51
N ARG A 23 10.29 1.00 11.19
CA ARG A 23 9.74 2.15 11.95
C ARG A 23 8.24 2.38 11.69
N GLY A 24 7.74 1.92 10.55
CA GLY A 24 6.31 1.72 10.28
C GLY A 24 5.55 2.92 9.74
N TYR A 25 6.16 4.09 9.56
CA TYR A 25 5.46 5.20 8.90
C TYR A 25 5.31 4.92 7.40
N SER A 26 4.15 5.28 6.86
CA SER A 26 3.85 5.16 5.43
C SER A 26 2.96 6.30 4.92
N CYS A 27 3.04 6.57 3.62
CA CYS A 27 2.21 7.51 2.90
C CYS A 27 1.86 6.95 1.52
N ILE A 28 0.61 7.11 1.09
CA ILE A 28 0.12 6.65 -0.22
C ILE A 28 -0.17 7.84 -1.12
N THR A 29 0.02 7.65 -2.43
CA THR A 29 -0.34 8.63 -3.46
C THR A 29 -0.82 7.94 -4.73
N SER A 30 -1.54 8.66 -5.59
CA SER A 30 -1.80 8.22 -6.96
C SER A 30 -0.60 8.58 -7.84
N VAL A 31 -0.03 7.59 -8.53
CA VAL A 31 1.02 7.82 -9.54
C VAL A 31 0.37 8.11 -10.89
N ASN A 32 -0.71 7.39 -11.21
CA ASN A 32 -1.56 7.57 -12.38
C ASN A 32 -2.91 6.85 -12.14
N ASP A 33 -3.76 6.81 -13.17
CA ASP A 33 -5.11 6.24 -13.12
C ASP A 33 -5.18 4.75 -12.73
N SER A 34 -4.10 3.99 -12.92
CA SER A 34 -4.06 2.54 -12.67
C SER A 34 -3.01 2.10 -11.64
N THR A 35 -2.26 3.04 -11.04
CA THR A 35 -1.10 2.73 -10.19
C THR A 35 -1.08 3.61 -8.95
N ILE A 36 -0.95 2.97 -7.78
CA ILE A 36 -0.68 3.64 -6.51
C ILE A 36 0.81 3.60 -6.18
N GLY A 37 1.30 4.67 -5.56
CA GLY A 37 2.64 4.77 -5.03
C GLY A 37 2.59 4.78 -3.51
N ILE A 38 3.55 4.11 -2.88
CA ILE A 38 3.63 3.95 -1.43
C ILE A 38 5.06 4.32 -1.03
N LEU A 39 5.20 5.36 -0.22
CA LEU A 39 6.46 5.75 0.41
C LEU A 39 6.40 5.31 1.87
N TYR A 40 7.31 4.45 2.31
CA TYR A 40 7.27 3.90 3.67
C TYR A 40 8.64 3.55 4.23
N GLU A 41 8.72 3.46 5.56
CA GLU A 41 9.89 2.98 6.29
C GLU A 41 9.84 1.46 6.39
N SER A 42 10.74 0.77 5.68
CA SER A 42 10.73 -0.69 5.54
C SER A 42 11.78 -1.38 6.41
N SER A 43 11.73 -2.70 6.45
CA SER A 43 12.74 -3.57 7.02
C SER A 43 14.06 -3.61 6.24
N GLN A 44 14.03 -3.26 4.94
CA GLN A 44 15.18 -3.37 4.04
C GLN A 44 15.94 -2.04 3.86
N ALA A 45 15.26 -0.91 4.03
CA ALA A 45 15.81 0.44 3.91
C ALA A 45 14.95 1.46 4.66
N ASP A 46 15.59 2.54 5.14
CA ASP A 46 14.94 3.62 5.89
C ASP A 46 13.76 4.24 5.12
N ILE A 47 13.86 4.38 3.79
CA ILE A 47 12.80 4.92 2.93
C ILE A 47 12.75 4.10 1.65
N VAL A 48 11.57 3.50 1.38
CA VAL A 48 11.28 2.77 0.16
C VAL A 48 10.12 3.44 -0.57
N PHE A 49 10.25 3.59 -1.89
CA PHE A 49 9.14 3.90 -2.77
C PHE A 49 8.80 2.66 -3.60
N GLN A 50 7.57 2.18 -3.45
CA GLN A 50 7.05 1.04 -4.20
C GLN A 50 5.77 1.43 -4.94
N THR A 51 5.59 0.87 -6.14
CA THR A 51 4.37 1.03 -6.93
C THR A 51 3.59 -0.27 -6.97
N VAL A 52 2.27 -0.19 -6.87
CA VAL A 52 1.36 -1.33 -7.01
C VAL A 52 0.27 -0.97 -8.02
N ARG A 53 -0.02 -1.86 -8.98
CA ARG A 53 -1.12 -1.65 -9.91
C ARG A 53 -2.43 -1.91 -9.18
N LEU A 54 -3.46 -1.10 -9.48
CA LEU A 54 -4.77 -1.24 -8.86
C LEU A 54 -5.34 -2.65 -9.06
N GLU A 55 -5.11 -3.28 -10.22
CA GLU A 55 -5.56 -4.65 -10.52
C GLU A 55 -5.08 -5.72 -9.54
N GLU A 56 -3.99 -5.47 -8.79
CA GLU A 56 -3.43 -6.42 -7.82
C GLU A 56 -4.18 -6.41 -6.47
N ILE A 57 -4.97 -5.36 -6.22
CA ILE A 57 -5.74 -5.18 -4.97
C ILE A 57 -7.26 -5.07 -5.26
N LEU A 58 -7.64 -4.89 -6.53
CA LEU A 58 -9.03 -4.75 -6.99
C LEU A 58 -9.82 -6.03 -6.97
#